data_AF-A0A7C3Z8M9-F1
#
_entry.id   AF-A0A7C3Z8M9-F1
#
_cell.length_a   1.000
_cell.length_b   1.000
_cell.length_c   1.000
_cell.angle_alpha   90.00
_cell.angle_beta   90.00
_cell.angle_gamma   90.00
#
_symmetry.space_group_name_H-M   'P 1'
#
loop_
_entity.id
_entity.type
_entity.pdbx_description
1 polymer ?
#
loop_
_entity_poly.entity_id
_entity_poly.type
_entity_poly.pdbx_seq_one_letter_code
_entity_poly.pdbx_strand_id
1 'polypeptide(L)'
;MGPVKRPARRVYHSRSTSRASPRGFSISSPTFQAGPLKSPSPSLPLRRTNLQAQRIKEVSSLSGQGLEELFVCLGCKICASVCPLNDCGLEVNPRDLLTALFLGEPLDTEAPLIEFCVGCYRCTEECPWGIRVPEVIRALRSVLGLESAFERAFRSSVGRYGRVRECYVILKTLPFLVKRGYGRYLVRWLEYVGLGGSKRSEM
;
A
#
# COMPACT_ATOMS: atom_id res chain seq x y z
N MET A 1 14.10 -3.79 -28.87
CA MET A 1 13.60 -3.27 -27.58
C MET A 1 14.26 -1.92 -27.32
N GLY A 2 13.53 -0.83 -27.57
CA GLY A 2 14.08 0.53 -27.41
C GLY A 2 14.12 0.96 -25.94
N PRO A 3 15.01 1.91 -25.57
CA PRO A 3 15.07 2.42 -24.21
C PRO A 3 13.80 3.21 -23.86
N VAL A 4 13.19 2.90 -22.71
CA VAL A 4 12.05 3.62 -22.14
C VAL A 4 12.48 5.05 -21.82
N LYS A 5 11.98 6.02 -22.60
CA LYS A 5 12.23 7.45 -22.37
C LYS A 5 11.64 7.86 -21.02
N ARG A 6 12.51 8.30 -20.10
CA ARG A 6 12.12 8.87 -18.80
C ARG A 6 11.36 10.19 -19.05
N PRO A 7 10.19 10.43 -18.44
CA PRO A 7 9.57 11.75 -18.49
C PRO A 7 10.45 12.77 -17.75
N ALA A 8 10.61 13.95 -18.33
CA ALA A 8 11.43 15.02 -17.76
C ALA A 8 10.87 15.48 -16.41
N ARG A 9 11.75 15.63 -15.40
CA ARG A 9 11.42 16.22 -14.10
C ARG A 9 10.82 17.61 -14.31
N ARG A 10 9.55 17.80 -13.90
CA ARG A 10 8.93 19.12 -13.85
C ARG A 10 9.55 19.89 -12.67
N VAL A 11 10.49 20.78 -12.98
CA VAL A 11 11.06 21.72 -12.00
C VAL A 11 9.99 22.79 -11.73
N TYR A 12 9.42 22.77 -10.52
CA TYR A 12 8.52 23.84 -10.08
C TYR A 12 9.37 25.05 -9.65
N HIS A 13 9.33 26.12 -10.43
CA HIS A 13 9.81 27.43 -10.00
C HIS A 13 8.75 28.09 -9.12
N SER A 14 9.06 28.30 -7.84
CA SER A 14 8.24 29.10 -6.93
C SER A 14 8.28 30.57 -7.36
N ARG A 15 7.23 31.05 -8.03
CA ARG A 15 7.03 32.50 -8.22
C ARG A 15 6.62 33.09 -6.87
N SER A 16 7.53 33.85 -6.27
CA SER A 16 7.26 34.72 -5.12
C SER A 16 6.41 35.90 -5.55
N THR A 17 5.09 35.78 -5.46
CA THR A 17 4.20 36.95 -5.51
C THR A 17 3.86 37.38 -4.09
N SER A 18 4.54 38.44 -3.63
CA SER A 18 4.16 39.20 -2.46
C SER A 18 2.83 39.92 -2.71
N ARG A 19 1.77 39.58 -1.97
CA ARG A 19 0.62 40.48 -1.78
C ARG A 19 -0.20 40.11 -0.53
N ALA A 20 -0.07 41.01 0.45
CA ALA A 20 -1.00 41.46 1.48
C ALA A 20 -1.97 40.43 2.13
N SER A 21 -1.69 40.14 3.41
CA SER A 21 -2.61 39.50 4.36
C SER A 21 -3.77 40.46 4.72
N PRO A 22 -5.05 40.05 4.60
CA PRO A 22 -6.15 40.76 5.23
C PRO A 22 -6.26 40.38 6.72
N ARG A 23 -6.59 41.40 7.51
CA ARG A 23 -6.55 41.45 8.97
C ARG A 23 -7.55 40.49 9.61
N GLY A 24 -7.10 39.82 10.68
CA GLY A 24 -7.91 39.53 11.87
C GLY A 24 -8.88 38.35 11.79
N PHE A 25 -8.38 37.15 12.07
CA PHE A 25 -9.17 36.09 12.72
C PHE A 25 -8.30 35.47 13.82
N SER A 26 -8.53 35.87 15.07
CA SER A 26 -7.89 35.28 16.24
C SER A 26 -8.53 33.93 16.55
N ILE A 27 -8.00 32.85 15.99
CA ILE A 27 -8.32 31.50 16.44
C ILE A 27 -7.36 31.21 17.59
N SER A 28 -7.88 31.26 18.82
CA SER A 28 -7.19 30.79 20.03
C SER A 28 -6.73 29.35 19.79
N SER A 29 -5.41 29.15 19.74
CA SER A 29 -4.80 27.83 19.56
C SER A 29 -5.20 26.94 20.74
N PRO A 30 -5.68 25.70 20.53
CA PRO A 30 -5.83 24.77 21.63
C PRO A 30 -4.42 24.45 22.14
N THR A 31 -4.18 24.70 23.41
CA THR A 31 -2.94 24.34 24.11
C THR A 31 -2.81 22.83 24.08
N PHE A 32 -2.06 22.31 23.11
CA PHE A 32 -1.65 20.91 23.09
C PHE A 32 -0.67 20.73 24.25
N GLN A 33 -1.18 20.31 25.41
CA GLN A 33 -0.33 19.86 26.51
C GLN A 33 0.38 18.58 26.04
N ALA A 34 1.64 18.72 25.65
CA ALA A 34 2.51 17.60 25.38
C ALA A 34 2.66 16.78 26.68
N GLY A 35 2.00 15.63 26.73
CA GLY A 35 2.26 14.64 27.77
C GLY A 35 3.74 14.22 27.74
N PRO A 36 4.30 13.71 28.86
CA PRO A 36 5.71 13.37 28.95
C PRO A 36 6.07 12.35 27.86
N LEU A 37 7.02 12.75 27.00
CA LEU A 37 7.69 11.86 26.05
C LEU A 37 8.22 10.67 26.84
N LYS A 38 7.64 9.48 26.65
CA LYS A 38 8.26 8.23 27.09
C LYS A 38 9.66 8.21 26.49
N SER A 39 10.67 8.12 27.36
CA SER A 39 12.07 8.00 27.00
C SER A 39 12.26 6.89 25.96
N PRO A 40 13.22 7.05 25.02
CA PRO A 40 13.48 6.02 24.02
C PRO A 40 13.86 4.73 24.73
N SER A 41 13.11 3.68 24.44
CA SER A 41 13.42 2.31 24.83
C SER A 41 14.81 1.90 24.31
N PRO A 42 15.51 1.00 25.01
CA PRO A 42 16.94 0.82 24.89
C PRO A 42 17.34 0.38 23.47
N SER A 43 18.46 0.94 23.01
CA SER A 43 19.14 0.66 21.75
C SER A 43 18.98 -0.78 21.28
N LEU A 44 18.18 -0.97 20.22
CA LEU A 44 18.02 -2.25 19.54
C LEU A 44 19.39 -2.77 19.07
N PRO A 45 19.70 -4.06 19.31
CA PRO A 45 20.95 -4.64 18.84
C PRO A 45 20.88 -4.75 17.31
N LEU A 46 21.72 -3.98 16.61
CA LEU A 46 21.91 -4.02 15.16
C LEU A 46 22.64 -5.31 14.73
N ARG A 47 22.11 -6.48 15.07
CA ARG A 47 22.57 -7.75 14.51
C ARG A 47 21.58 -8.23 13.46
N ARG A 48 21.46 -7.43 12.39
CA ARG A 48 20.70 -7.79 11.18
C ARG A 48 21.29 -9.07 10.58
N THR A 49 20.50 -10.13 10.55
CA THR A 49 20.92 -11.38 9.91
C THR A 49 21.00 -11.18 8.40
N ASN A 50 22.06 -11.70 7.78
CA ASN A 50 22.37 -11.53 6.36
C ASN A 50 21.23 -11.97 5.40
N LEU A 51 20.30 -12.82 5.87
CA LEU A 51 19.14 -13.28 5.09
C LEU A 51 18.11 -12.18 4.79
N GLN A 52 17.91 -11.21 5.69
CA GLN A 52 16.92 -10.15 5.49
C GLN A 52 17.46 -9.04 4.57
N ALA A 53 18.76 -8.74 4.66
CA ALA A 53 19.42 -7.80 3.75
C ALA A 53 19.44 -8.30 2.29
N GLN A 54 19.50 -9.63 2.08
CA GLN A 54 19.40 -10.25 0.75
C GLN A 54 18.01 -10.06 0.13
N ARG A 55 16.93 -10.20 0.92
CA ARG A 55 15.56 -10.01 0.44
C ARG A 55 15.25 -8.60 -0.03
N ILE A 56 15.80 -7.57 0.62
CA ILE A 56 15.54 -6.17 0.21
C ILE A 56 16.20 -5.89 -1.15
N LYS A 57 17.43 -6.39 -1.37
CA LYS A 57 18.11 -6.28 -2.66
C LYS A 57 17.29 -6.96 -3.77
N GLU A 58 16.76 -8.14 -3.50
CA GLU A 58 15.91 -8.89 -4.43
C GLU A 58 14.58 -8.17 -4.73
N VAL A 59 13.92 -7.60 -3.72
CA VAL A 59 12.71 -6.80 -3.92
C VAL A 59 13.01 -5.55 -4.75
N SER A 60 14.14 -4.89 -4.52
CA SER A 60 14.53 -3.70 -5.30
C SER A 60 14.82 -4.04 -6.77
N SER A 61 15.51 -5.14 -7.05
CA SER A 61 15.79 -5.53 -8.44
C SER A 61 14.52 -5.91 -9.20
N LEU A 62 13.58 -6.61 -8.55
CA LEU A 62 12.31 -7.02 -9.16
C LEU A 62 11.30 -5.87 -9.34
N SER A 63 11.31 -4.89 -8.44
CA SER A 63 10.40 -3.73 -8.52
C SER A 63 10.83 -2.71 -9.60
N GLY A 64 12.01 -2.88 -10.20
CA GLY A 64 12.56 -1.91 -11.15
C GLY A 64 12.82 -0.55 -10.50
N GLN A 65 12.91 -0.49 -9.16
CA GLN A 65 13.29 0.68 -8.38
C GLN A 65 14.64 0.41 -7.73
N GLY A 66 15.61 1.31 -7.93
CA GLY A 66 16.85 1.23 -7.16
C GLY A 66 16.56 1.33 -5.66
N LEU A 67 17.33 0.61 -4.84
CA LEU A 67 17.31 0.74 -3.38
C LEU A 67 17.40 2.23 -2.95
N GLU A 68 18.22 3.01 -3.65
CA GLU A 68 18.39 4.44 -3.44
C GLU A 68 17.09 5.23 -3.61
N GLU A 69 16.22 4.87 -4.56
CA GLU A 69 14.93 5.54 -4.78
C GLU A 69 13.97 5.28 -3.61
N LEU A 70 14.06 4.10 -2.99
CA LEU A 70 13.21 3.73 -1.86
C LEU A 70 13.64 4.48 -0.58
N PHE A 71 14.96 4.64 -0.36
CA PHE A 71 15.49 5.35 0.82
C PHE A 71 15.17 6.85 0.86
N VAL A 72 14.63 7.43 -0.20
CA VAL A 72 14.13 8.82 -0.22
C VAL A 72 12.84 8.99 0.61
N CYS A 73 12.22 7.89 1.04
CA CYS A 73 10.99 7.94 1.84
C CYS A 73 11.19 8.66 3.19
N LEU A 74 10.59 9.85 3.33
CA LEU A 74 10.59 10.62 4.59
C LEU A 74 9.48 10.22 5.57
N GLY A 75 8.64 9.23 5.22
CA GLY A 75 7.58 8.75 6.11
C GLY A 75 6.37 9.69 6.27
N CYS A 76 6.06 10.53 5.28
CA CYS A 76 4.95 11.49 5.30
C CYS A 76 3.52 10.90 5.33
N LYS A 77 3.35 9.58 5.14
CA LYS A 77 2.07 8.85 5.17
C LYS A 77 0.99 9.25 4.14
N ILE A 78 1.30 10.07 3.13
CA ILE A 78 0.35 10.39 2.04
C ILE A 78 -0.15 9.12 1.32
N CYS A 79 0.72 8.13 1.13
CA CYS A 79 0.34 6.86 0.53
C CYS A 79 -0.75 6.09 1.30
N ALA A 80 -0.84 6.26 2.62
CA ALA A 80 -1.87 5.65 3.45
C ALA A 80 -3.21 6.39 3.34
N SER A 81 -3.18 7.74 3.28
CA SER A 81 -4.42 8.52 3.18
C SER A 81 -5.13 8.35 1.83
N VAL A 82 -4.38 8.10 0.75
CA VAL A 82 -4.96 7.96 -0.60
C VAL A 82 -5.34 6.53 -0.97
N CYS A 83 -5.04 5.55 -0.10
CA CYS A 83 -5.25 4.14 -0.40
C CYS A 83 -6.74 3.77 -0.33
N PRO A 84 -7.35 3.28 -1.44
CA PRO A 84 -8.77 2.95 -1.46
C PRO A 84 -9.13 1.74 -0.58
N LEU A 85 -8.14 0.95 -0.15
CA LEU A 85 -8.37 -0.15 0.79
C LEU A 85 -8.80 0.36 2.18
N ASN A 86 -8.45 1.60 2.53
CA ASN A 86 -8.91 2.22 3.77
C ASN A 86 -10.40 2.55 3.68
N ASP A 87 -10.90 2.94 2.51
CA ASP A 87 -12.34 3.09 2.26
C ASP A 87 -13.05 1.73 2.41
N CYS A 88 -12.36 0.63 2.10
CA CYS A 88 -12.80 -0.75 2.34
C CYS A 88 -12.73 -1.21 3.81
N GLY A 89 -12.29 -0.36 4.74
CA GLY A 89 -12.19 -0.70 6.16
C GLY A 89 -11.04 -1.66 6.50
N LEU A 90 -10.01 -1.75 5.64
CA LEU A 90 -8.88 -2.67 5.82
C LEU A 90 -7.69 -2.05 6.61
N GLU A 91 -7.83 -0.82 7.13
CA GLU A 91 -6.81 -0.09 7.92
C GLU A 91 -5.35 -0.35 7.48
N VAL A 92 -5.09 -0.15 6.19
CA VAL A 92 -3.77 -0.38 5.59
C VAL A 92 -2.91 0.87 5.65
N ASN A 93 -1.62 0.65 5.93
CA ASN A 93 -0.62 1.71 5.91
C ASN A 93 0.62 1.29 5.10
N PRO A 94 0.72 1.72 3.83
CA PRO A 94 1.88 1.39 2.99
C PRO A 94 3.20 1.95 3.49
N ARG A 95 3.18 3.03 4.28
CA ARG A 95 4.39 3.58 4.90
C ARG A 95 4.96 2.62 5.94
N ASP A 96 4.13 1.93 6.70
CA ASP A 96 4.61 1.00 7.72
C ASP A 96 5.21 -0.25 7.07
N LEU A 97 4.65 -0.71 5.95
CA LEU A 97 5.26 -1.75 5.12
C LEU A 97 6.66 -1.34 4.62
N LEU A 98 6.80 -0.13 4.07
CA LEU A 98 8.10 0.39 3.63
C LEU A 98 9.09 0.51 4.80
N THR A 99 8.60 0.93 5.97
CA THR A 99 9.43 1.05 7.17
C THR A 99 9.94 -0.31 7.63
N ALA A 100 9.06 -1.32 7.69
CA ALA A 100 9.43 -2.69 8.02
C ALA A 100 10.44 -3.27 7.02
N LEU A 101 10.25 -2.98 5.72
CA LEU A 101 11.21 -3.32 4.67
C LEU A 101 12.58 -2.67 4.91
N PHE A 102 12.65 -1.38 5.25
CA PHE A 102 13.92 -0.69 5.54
C PHE A 102 14.58 -1.17 6.83
N LEU A 103 13.78 -1.50 7.84
CA LEU A 103 14.26 -2.03 9.10
C LEU A 103 14.76 -3.47 8.95
N GLY A 104 14.33 -4.17 7.89
CA GLY A 104 14.56 -5.60 7.72
C GLY A 104 13.75 -6.41 8.72
N GLU A 105 12.65 -5.87 9.21
CA GLU A 105 11.76 -6.57 10.13
C GLU A 105 11.01 -7.70 9.40
N PRO A 106 10.63 -8.78 10.10
CA PRO A 106 9.78 -9.80 9.50
C PRO A 106 8.48 -9.16 9.04
N LEU A 107 8.17 -9.34 7.75
CA LEU A 107 6.93 -8.86 7.16
C LEU A 107 5.83 -9.88 7.43
N ASP A 108 4.69 -9.39 7.91
CA ASP A 108 3.51 -10.22 8.06
C ASP A 108 2.95 -10.56 6.68
N THR A 109 2.99 -11.85 6.32
CA THR A 109 2.46 -12.37 5.05
C THR A 109 0.94 -12.22 4.95
N GLU A 110 0.25 -12.11 6.08
CA GLU A 110 -1.20 -11.92 6.14
C GLU A 110 -1.62 -10.44 6.16
N ALA A 111 -0.65 -9.52 6.01
CA ALA A 111 -0.95 -8.10 5.98
C ALA A 111 -1.96 -7.80 4.86
N PRO A 112 -3.08 -7.11 5.15
CA PRO A 112 -4.15 -6.85 4.19
C PRO A 112 -3.65 -6.06 2.98
N LEU A 113 -2.62 -5.22 3.15
CA LEU A 113 -1.99 -4.52 2.05
C LEU A 113 -1.30 -5.48 1.07
N ILE A 114 -0.60 -6.51 1.56
CA ILE A 114 0.07 -7.50 0.71
C ILE A 114 -0.96 -8.36 0.01
N GLU A 115 -2.05 -8.77 0.66
CA GLU A 115 -3.08 -9.60 0.02
C GLU A 115 -3.94 -8.81 -0.98
N PHE A 116 -4.42 -7.62 -0.60
CA PHE A 116 -5.47 -6.89 -1.33
C PHE A 116 -4.99 -5.70 -2.17
N CYS A 117 -3.70 -5.34 -2.17
CA CYS A 117 -3.23 -4.28 -3.05
C CYS A 117 -3.56 -4.59 -4.52
N VAL A 118 -4.37 -3.72 -5.13
CA VAL A 118 -4.82 -3.81 -6.53
C VAL A 118 -3.87 -3.12 -7.50
N GLY A 119 -2.80 -2.50 -7.01
CA GLY A 119 -1.85 -1.76 -7.85
C GLY A 119 -2.49 -0.58 -8.60
N CYS A 120 -3.32 0.21 -7.92
CA CYS A 120 -4.00 1.37 -8.53
C CYS A 120 -3.08 2.60 -8.77
N TYR A 121 -1.81 2.54 -8.36
CA TYR A 121 -0.79 3.60 -8.50
C TYR A 121 -1.08 4.97 -7.86
N ARG A 122 -2.22 5.15 -7.19
CA ARG A 122 -2.57 6.41 -6.54
C ARG A 122 -1.54 6.88 -5.51
N CYS A 123 -0.96 5.94 -4.77
CA CYS A 123 0.11 6.23 -3.82
C CYS A 123 1.43 6.69 -4.47
N THR A 124 1.64 6.40 -5.75
CA THR A 124 2.82 6.83 -6.51
C THR A 124 2.63 8.23 -7.06
N GLU A 125 1.45 8.53 -7.60
CA GLU A 125 1.12 9.86 -8.14
C GLU A 125 1.15 10.94 -7.05
N GLU A 126 0.66 10.62 -5.86
CA GLU A 126 0.59 11.55 -4.72
C GLU A 126 1.91 11.58 -3.93
N CYS A 127 2.87 10.72 -4.26
CA CYS A 127 4.16 10.72 -3.59
C CYS A 127 5.01 11.90 -4.08
N PRO A 128 5.43 12.83 -3.21
CA PRO A 128 6.30 13.95 -3.62
C PRO A 128 7.67 13.48 -4.14
N TRP A 129 8.06 12.24 -3.83
CA TRP A 129 9.32 11.61 -4.24
C TRP A 129 9.13 10.55 -5.35
N GLY A 130 7.90 10.29 -5.79
CA GLY A 130 7.61 9.34 -6.88
C GLY A 130 7.93 7.87 -6.55
N ILE A 131 7.75 7.44 -5.30
CA ILE A 131 7.98 6.05 -4.89
C ILE A 131 6.90 5.13 -5.49
N ARG A 132 7.31 4.08 -6.21
CA ARG A 132 6.43 3.09 -6.84
C ARG A 132 6.08 1.97 -5.85
N VAL A 133 5.37 2.33 -4.79
CA VAL A 133 4.91 1.39 -3.75
C VAL A 133 4.22 0.13 -4.32
N PRO A 134 3.36 0.22 -5.36
CA PRO A 134 2.76 -0.98 -5.95
C PRO A 134 3.77 -1.98 -6.50
N GLU A 135 4.87 -1.52 -7.11
CA GLU A 135 5.91 -2.39 -7.65
C GLU A 135 6.69 -3.07 -6.53
N VAL A 136 6.93 -2.36 -5.43
CA VAL A 136 7.53 -2.94 -4.22
C VAL A 136 6.65 -4.05 -3.68
N ILE A 137 5.33 -3.84 -3.58
CA ILE A 137 4.39 -4.87 -3.11
C ILE A 137 4.35 -6.06 -4.08
N ARG A 138 4.35 -5.81 -5.39
CA ARG A 138 4.35 -6.86 -6.42
C ARG A 138 5.62 -7.71 -6.36
N ALA A 139 6.78 -7.07 -6.27
CA ALA A 139 8.05 -7.73 -6.07
C ALA A 139 8.06 -8.54 -4.76
N LEU A 140 7.52 -7.96 -3.68
CA LEU A 140 7.42 -8.64 -2.40
C LEU A 140 6.55 -9.91 -2.45
N ARG A 141 5.39 -9.86 -3.13
CA ARG A 141 4.56 -11.06 -3.37
C ARG A 141 5.34 -12.14 -4.10
N SER A 142 6.11 -11.75 -5.12
CA SER A 142 6.95 -12.68 -5.88
C SER A 142 8.02 -13.35 -5.01
N VAL A 143 8.73 -12.58 -4.17
CA VAL A 143 9.78 -13.10 -3.28
C VAL A 143 9.20 -14.01 -2.19
N LEU A 144 8.00 -13.69 -1.70
CA LEU A 144 7.31 -14.50 -0.70
C LEU A 144 6.56 -15.70 -1.30
N GLY A 145 6.48 -15.82 -2.63
CA GLY A 145 5.69 -16.85 -3.30
C GLY A 145 4.19 -16.74 -3.02
N LEU A 146 3.71 -15.55 -2.69
CA LEU A 146 2.31 -15.29 -2.40
C LEU A 146 1.55 -15.14 -3.72
N GLU A 147 0.86 -16.20 -4.12
CA GLU A 147 -0.08 -16.17 -5.23
C GLU A 147 -1.50 -15.90 -4.71
N SER A 148 -2.18 -14.93 -5.32
CA SER A 148 -3.61 -14.71 -5.08
C SER A 148 -4.43 -15.96 -5.40
N ALA A 149 -5.62 -16.08 -4.81
CA ALA A 149 -6.55 -17.17 -5.14
C ALA A 149 -6.85 -17.22 -6.65
N PHE A 150 -6.91 -16.05 -7.29
CA PHE A 150 -7.10 -15.92 -8.72
C PHE A 150 -5.89 -16.43 -9.52
N GLU A 151 -4.66 -16.01 -9.19
CA GLU A 151 -3.45 -16.48 -9.88
C GLU A 151 -3.30 -18.00 -9.81
N ARG A 152 -3.56 -18.60 -8.64
CA ARG A 152 -3.56 -20.07 -8.47
C ARG A 152 -4.61 -20.76 -9.32
N ALA A 153 -5.77 -20.14 -9.49
CA ALA A 153 -6.83 -20.68 -10.34
C ALA A 153 -6.49 -20.53 -11.82
N PHE A 154 -5.97 -19.37 -12.22
CA PHE A 154 -5.52 -19.06 -13.56
C PHE A 154 -4.39 -20.00 -14.01
N ARG A 155 -3.29 -20.08 -13.23
CA ARG A 155 -2.14 -20.96 -13.51
C ARG A 155 -2.56 -22.41 -13.66
N SER A 156 -3.48 -22.86 -12.82
CA SER A 156 -4.04 -24.22 -12.89
C SER A 156 -4.95 -24.44 -14.10
N SER A 157 -5.62 -23.41 -14.61
CA SER A 157 -6.43 -23.51 -15.82
C SER A 157 -5.53 -23.68 -17.04
N VAL A 158 -4.51 -22.80 -17.16
CA VAL A 158 -3.51 -22.84 -18.23
C VAL A 158 -2.72 -24.15 -18.19
N GLY A 159 -2.23 -24.55 -17.02
CA GLY A 159 -1.45 -25.79 -16.87
C GLY A 159 -2.23 -27.07 -17.19
N ARG A 160 -3.56 -27.05 -17.08
CA ARG A 160 -4.41 -28.23 -17.31
C ARG A 160 -5.00 -28.29 -18.72
N TYR A 161 -5.34 -27.13 -19.31
CA TYR A 161 -6.04 -27.06 -20.59
C TYR A 161 -5.23 -26.38 -21.71
N GLY A 162 -4.05 -25.83 -21.41
CA GLY A 162 -3.29 -24.99 -22.34
C GLY A 162 -3.91 -23.62 -22.61
N ARG A 163 -5.06 -23.32 -22.00
CA ARG A 163 -5.83 -22.07 -22.15
C ARG A 163 -6.66 -21.81 -20.91
N VAL A 164 -7.07 -20.57 -20.72
CA VAL A 164 -7.95 -20.17 -19.62
C VAL A 164 -9.37 -20.63 -19.95
N ARG A 165 -10.01 -21.35 -19.02
CA ARG A 165 -11.44 -21.61 -19.03
C ARG A 165 -12.08 -20.81 -17.90
N GLU A 166 -12.93 -19.87 -18.25
CA GLU A 166 -13.57 -18.91 -17.34
C GLU A 166 -14.35 -19.66 -16.24
N CYS A 167 -15.20 -20.61 -16.63
CA CYS A 167 -15.97 -21.41 -15.68
C CYS A 167 -15.08 -22.14 -14.67
N TYR A 168 -13.92 -22.63 -15.10
CA TYR A 168 -12.97 -23.33 -14.21
C TYR A 168 -12.35 -22.37 -13.20
N VAL A 169 -11.92 -21.19 -13.64
CA VAL A 169 -11.34 -20.17 -12.76
C VAL A 169 -12.37 -19.66 -11.76
N ILE A 170 -13.60 -19.40 -12.21
CA ILE A 170 -14.70 -18.96 -11.34
C ILE A 170 -15.02 -20.03 -10.29
N LEU A 171 -15.23 -21.28 -10.70
CA LEU A 171 -15.54 -22.37 -9.76
C LEU A 171 -14.42 -22.61 -8.74
N LYS A 172 -13.15 -22.51 -9.18
CA LYS A 172 -12.00 -22.71 -8.30
C LYS A 172 -11.77 -21.54 -7.32
N THR A 173 -12.14 -20.32 -7.71
CA THR A 173 -12.08 -19.13 -6.85
C THR A 173 -13.33 -18.94 -5.98
N LEU A 174 -14.42 -19.65 -6.28
CA LEU A 174 -15.70 -19.53 -5.58
C LEU A 174 -15.59 -19.65 -4.05
N PRO A 175 -14.83 -20.60 -3.46
CA PRO A 175 -14.69 -20.69 -2.01
C PRO A 175 -14.06 -19.44 -1.38
N PHE A 176 -13.12 -18.81 -2.09
CA PHE A 176 -12.48 -17.56 -1.66
C PHE A 176 -13.48 -16.40 -1.75
N LEU A 177 -14.22 -16.28 -2.86
CA LEU A 177 -15.21 -15.22 -3.06
C LEU A 177 -16.32 -15.26 -2.00
N VAL A 178 -16.77 -16.45 -1.62
CA VAL A 178 -17.81 -16.65 -0.60
C VAL A 178 -17.29 -16.39 0.81
N LYS A 179 -16.10 -16.91 1.18
CA LYS A 179 -15.60 -16.83 2.57
C LYS A 179 -14.82 -15.55 2.91
N ARG A 180 -13.97 -15.05 1.99
CA ARG A 180 -13.03 -13.94 2.24
C ARG A 180 -13.24 -12.73 1.31
N GLY A 181 -13.91 -12.91 0.17
CA GLY A 181 -14.15 -11.86 -0.82
C GLY A 181 -15.48 -11.13 -0.63
N TYR A 182 -16.28 -11.07 -1.70
CA TYR A 182 -17.54 -10.32 -1.76
C TYR A 182 -18.53 -10.70 -0.67
N GLY A 183 -18.54 -11.94 -0.17
CA GLY A 183 -19.46 -12.35 0.90
C GLY A 183 -19.36 -11.48 2.17
N ARG A 184 -18.15 -11.05 2.55
CA ARG A 184 -17.93 -10.17 3.72
C ARG A 184 -18.40 -8.73 3.45
N TYR A 185 -18.22 -8.25 2.23
CA TYR A 185 -18.56 -6.88 1.84
C TYR A 185 -19.98 -6.74 1.25
N LEU A 186 -20.70 -7.86 1.08
CA LEU A 186 -22.04 -7.89 0.51
C LEU A 186 -23.01 -7.02 1.32
N VAL A 187 -22.91 -7.06 2.65
CA VAL A 187 -23.73 -6.23 3.55
C VAL A 187 -23.52 -4.73 3.26
N ARG A 188 -22.27 -4.31 3.09
CA ARG A 188 -21.93 -2.92 2.79
C ARG A 188 -22.30 -2.51 1.37
N TRP A 189 -22.27 -3.45 0.43
CA TRP A 189 -22.75 -3.22 -0.94
C TRP A 189 -24.28 -3.12 -0.99
N LEU A 190 -25.00 -3.92 -0.19
CA LEU A 190 -26.45 -3.82 -0.02
C LEU A 190 -26.86 -2.46 0.58
N GLU A 191 -26.07 -1.92 1.54
CA GLU A 191 -26.22 -0.54 2.02
C GLU A 191 -26.05 0.48 0.88
N TYR A 192 -25.03 0.32 0.04
CA TYR A 192 -24.78 1.23 -1.10
C TYR A 192 -25.89 1.22 -2.15
N VAL A 193 -26.51 0.06 -2.40
CA VAL A 193 -27.64 -0.11 -3.33
C VAL A 193 -28.98 0.33 -2.69
N GLY A 194 -28.96 0.81 -1.44
CA GLY A 194 -30.16 1.30 -0.74
C GLY A 194 -31.09 0.19 -0.24
N LEU A 195 -30.63 -1.07 -0.25
CA LEU A 195 -31.36 -2.24 0.26
C LEU A 195 -30.98 -2.57 1.71
N GLY A 196 -29.96 -1.91 2.27
CA GLY A 196 -29.53 -2.05 3.67
C GLY A 196 -30.27 -1.08 4.57
N GLY A 197 -31.02 -1.61 5.55
CA GLY A 197 -31.66 -0.81 6.59
C GLY A 197 -30.64 0.05 7.34
N SER A 198 -30.91 1.35 7.41
CA SER A 198 -30.14 2.35 8.16
C SER A 198 -29.85 1.88 9.58
N LYS A 199 -28.62 1.44 9.85
CA LYS A 199 -28.03 1.52 11.18
C LYS A 199 -26.79 2.40 11.14
N ARG A 200 -27.05 3.70 11.06
CA ARG A 200 -26.17 4.71 11.62
C ARG A 200 -26.26 4.59 13.16
N SER A 201 -25.42 3.75 13.75
CA SER A 201 -25.14 3.72 15.19
C SER A 201 -23.63 3.49 15.30
N GLU A 202 -22.79 4.51 15.35
CA GLU A 202 -22.43 5.39 16.48
C GLU A 202 -20.90 5.27 16.61
N MET A 203 -20.29 6.37 17.04
CA MET A 203 -18.84 6.61 17.12
C MET A 203 -18.10 5.62 18.02
#